data_AF-A0A918PSZ0-F1
#
_entry.id   AF-A0A918PSZ0-F1
#
_cell.length_a   1.000
_cell.length_b   1.000
_cell.length_c   1.000
_cell.angle_alpha   90.00
_cell.angle_beta   90.00
_cell.angle_gamma   90.00
#
_symmetry.space_group_name_H-M   'P 1'
#
loop_
_entity.id
_entity.type
_entity.pdbx_description
1 polymer ?
#
loop_
_entity_poly.entity_id
_entity_poly.type
_entity_poly.pdbx_seq_one_letter_code
_entity_poly.pdbx_strand_id
1 'polypeptide(L)' 'MASGHIDLANTHSKDADYELVAIAMSHAAARYNAFMVSQSLTPEQIATDRDKHIDHLAGQFREFLIQHYDGYVQEKTGV' A
#
# COMPACT_ATOMS: atom_id res chain seq x y z
N MET A 1 6.01 1.35 -12.84
CA MET A 1 4.55 1.36 -12.54
C MET A 1 4.22 0.11 -11.72
N ALA A 2 3.09 0.08 -11.00
CA ALA A 2 2.74 -0.91 -9.96
C ALA A 2 3.08 -2.37 -10.29
N SER A 3 2.84 -2.83 -11.53
CA SER A 3 3.16 -4.18 -12.00
C SER A 3 4.62 -4.60 -11.75
N GLY A 4 5.59 -3.70 -11.94
CA GLY A 4 7.00 -4.02 -11.70
C GLY A 4 7.33 -4.31 -10.24
N HIS A 5 6.59 -3.72 -9.29
CA HIS A 5 6.73 -4.06 -7.86
C HIS A 5 6.06 -5.39 -7.53
N ILE A 6 4.95 -5.71 -8.21
CA ILE A 6 4.27 -7.01 -8.10
C ILE A 6 5.17 -8.12 -8.66
N ASP A 7 5.83 -7.92 -9.79
CA ASP A 7 6.75 -8.90 -10.37
C ASP A 7 7.94 -9.21 -9.46
N LEU A 8 8.45 -8.18 -8.77
CA LEU A 8 9.49 -8.36 -7.76
C LEU A 8 8.95 -9.13 -6.54
N ALA A 9 7.77 -8.79 -6.04
CA ALA A 9 7.11 -9.52 -4.95
C ALA A 9 6.86 -11.00 -5.34
N ASN A 10 6.43 -11.26 -6.57
CA ASN A 10 6.25 -12.61 -7.11
C ASN A 10 7.57 -13.38 -7.15
N THR A 11 8.69 -12.71 -7.41
CA THR A 11 10.02 -13.33 -7.34
C THR A 11 10.37 -13.72 -5.91
N HIS A 12 10.14 -12.84 -4.93
CA HIS A 12 10.36 -13.16 -3.52
C HIS A 12 9.44 -14.28 -3.00
N SER A 13 8.21 -14.35 -3.51
CA SER A 13 7.22 -15.38 -3.13
C SER A 13 7.58 -16.79 -3.61
N LYS A 14 8.62 -16.95 -4.44
CA LYS A 14 9.14 -18.27 -4.82
C LYS A 14 9.92 -18.93 -3.67
N ASP A 15 10.52 -18.13 -2.81
CA ASP A 15 11.46 -18.57 -1.78
C ASP A 15 11.00 -18.22 -0.35
N ALA A 16 9.96 -17.40 -0.20
CA ALA A 16 9.40 -16.96 1.08
C ALA A 16 7.87 -17.10 1.12
N ASP A 17 7.29 -17.16 2.32
CA ASP A 17 5.84 -17.20 2.51
C ASP A 17 5.16 -15.95 1.93
N TYR A 18 4.11 -16.15 1.15
CA TYR A 18 3.36 -15.08 0.49
C TYR A 18 2.84 -14.01 1.47
N GLU A 19 2.48 -14.42 2.70
CA GLU A 19 2.06 -13.50 3.76
C GLU A 19 3.21 -12.57 4.19
N LEU A 20 4.42 -13.10 4.34
CA LEU A 20 5.60 -12.30 4.69
C LEU A 20 5.96 -11.33 3.57
N VAL A 21 5.85 -11.75 2.31
CA VAL A 21 6.07 -10.87 1.16
C VAL A 21 5.01 -9.77 1.11
N ALA A 22 3.74 -10.08 1.38
CA ALA A 22 2.66 -9.10 1.42
C ALA A 22 2.85 -8.06 2.55
N ILE A 23 3.30 -8.50 3.74
CA ILE A 23 3.65 -7.60 4.85
C ILE A 23 4.83 -6.71 4.45
N ALA A 24 5.87 -7.29 3.84
CA ALA A 24 7.03 -6.53 3.38
C ALA A 24 6.65 -5.46 2.35
N MET A 25 5.76 -5.81 1.40
CA MET A 25 5.22 -4.87 0.42
C MET A 25 4.43 -3.74 1.08
N SER A 26 3.59 -4.06 2.06
CA SER A 26 2.82 -3.06 2.81
C SER A 26 3.74 -2.09 3.56
N HIS A 27 4.78 -2.62 4.20
CA HIS A 27 5.78 -1.82 4.90
C HIS A 27 6.61 -0.96 3.94
N ALA A 28 6.99 -1.49 2.77
CA ALA A 28 7.71 -0.76 1.74
C ALA A 28 6.87 0.41 1.19
N ALA A 29 5.59 0.17 0.90
CA ALA A 29 4.64 1.20 0.47
C ALA A 29 4.49 2.29 1.54
N ALA A 30 4.32 1.91 2.81
CA ALA A 30 4.22 2.86 3.91
C ALA A 30 5.46 3.77 4.02
N ARG A 31 6.67 3.19 3.96
CA ARG A 31 7.93 3.94 4.01
C ARG A 31 8.06 4.93 2.85
N TYR A 32 7.77 4.48 1.63
CA TYR A 32 7.86 5.32 0.44
C TYR A 32 6.85 6.47 0.50
N ASN A 33 5.57 6.16 0.78
CA ASN A 33 4.51 7.16 0.82
C ASN A 33 4.72 8.19 1.93
N ALA A 34 5.11 7.75 3.13
CA ALA A 34 5.42 8.66 4.24
C ALA A 34 6.56 9.62 3.88
N PHE A 35 7.63 9.11 3.26
CA PHE A 35 8.74 9.93 2.79
C PHE A 35 8.28 10.95 1.74
N MET A 36 7.57 10.50 0.71
CA MET A 36 7.11 11.39 -0.37
C MET A 36 6.16 12.48 0.12
N VAL A 37 5.22 12.16 1.02
CA VAL A 37 4.33 13.16 1.63
C VAL A 37 5.14 14.15 2.46
N SER A 38 6.11 13.67 3.25
CA SER A 38 6.95 14.53 4.09
C SER A 38 7.75 15.56 3.28
N GLN A 39 8.06 15.29 2.01
CA GLN A 39 8.77 16.25 1.15
C GLN A 39 8.00 17.55 0.88
N SER A 40 6.68 17.55 1.09
CA SER A 40 5.82 18.72 0.91
C SER A 40 5.50 19.47 2.21
N LEU A 41 6.03 19.01 3.34
CA LEU A 41 5.68 19.49 4.68
C LEU A 41 6.87 20.15 5.37
N THR A 42 6.60 21.14 6.20
CA THR A 42 7.60 21.63 7.17
C THR A 42 7.78 20.61 8.30
N PRO A 43 8.91 20.63 9.04
CA PRO A 43 9.10 19.79 10.21
C PRO A 43 7.96 19.90 11.24
N GLU A 44 7.42 21.10 11.45
CA GLU A 44 6.29 21.35 12.34
C GLU A 44 5.02 20.66 11.83
N GLN A 45 4.72 20.77 10.53
CA GLN A 45 3.57 20.11 9.92
C GLN A 45 3.67 18.58 9.99
N ILE A 46 4.88 18.02 9.82
CA ILE A 46 5.11 16.58 10.00
C ILE A 46 4.71 16.15 11.42
N ALA A 47 4.97 16.99 12.43
CA ALA A 47 4.65 16.69 13.82
C ALA A 47 3.16 16.92 14.17
N THR A 48 2.56 18.04 13.72
CA THR A 48 1.19 18.41 14.10
C THR A 48 0.13 17.71 13.29
N ASP A 49 0.40 17.44 12.01
CA ASP A 49 -0.59 16.93 11.06
C ASP A 49 -0.32 15.45 10.72
N ARG A 50 0.59 14.79 11.45
CA ARG A 50 1.00 13.39 11.24
C ARG A 50 -0.18 12.47 11.04
N ASP A 51 -1.13 12.50 11.97
CA ASP A 51 -2.23 11.55 12.00
C ASP A 51 -3.21 11.80 10.84
N LYS A 52 -3.40 13.07 10.44
CA LYS A 52 -4.15 13.43 9.22
C LYS A 52 -3.51 12.85 7.96
N HIS A 53 -2.18 12.87 7.85
CA HIS A 53 -1.48 12.29 6.71
C HIS A 53 -1.52 10.75 6.72
N ILE A 54 -1.42 10.13 7.90
CA ILE A 54 -1.60 8.68 8.06
C ILE A 54 -3.00 8.27 7.63
N ASP A 55 -4.04 8.95 8.10
CA ASP A 55 -5.44 8.65 7.76
C ASP A 55 -5.69 8.78 6.26
N HIS A 56 -5.10 9.80 5.62
CA HIS A 56 -5.20 9.96 4.18
C HIS A 56 -4.57 8.78 3.42
N LEU A 57 -3.33 8.41 3.76
CA LEU A 57 -2.62 7.29 3.10
C LEU A 57 -3.29 5.94 3.36
N ALA A 58 -3.74 5.71 4.60
CA ALA A 58 -4.46 4.50 4.97
C ALA A 58 -5.82 4.42 4.27
N GLY A 59 -6.52 5.55 4.11
CA GLY A 59 -7.76 5.67 3.36
C GLY A 59 -7.59 5.26 1.90
N GLN A 60 -6.57 5.80 1.22
CA GLN A 60 -6.26 5.43 -0.18
C GLN A 60 -5.94 3.94 -0.32
N PHE A 61 -5.12 3.40 0.59
CA PHE A 61 -4.80 1.97 0.56
C PHE A 61 -6.05 1.10 0.76
N ARG A 62 -6.93 1.51 1.67
CA ARG A 62 -8.21 0.83 1.89
C ARG A 62 -9.11 0.87 0.65
N GLU A 63 -9.19 1.99 -0.04
CA GLU A 63 -9.96 2.11 -1.29
C GLU A 63 -9.42 1.17 -2.37
N PHE A 64 -8.10 1.08 -2.55
CA PHE A 64 -7.52 0.13 -3.50
C PHE A 64 -7.82 -1.33 -3.14
N LEU A 65 -7.76 -1.69 -1.85
CA LEU A 65 -8.14 -3.03 -1.41
C LEU A 65 -9.60 -3.33 -1.75
N ILE A 66 -10.51 -2.40 -1.45
CA ILE A 66 -11.95 -2.55 -1.77
C ILE A 66 -12.13 -2.80 -3.26
N GLN A 67 -11.53 -1.97 -4.12
CA GLN A 67 -11.62 -2.12 -5.57
C GLN A 67 -11.17 -3.50 -6.06
N HIS A 68 -10.08 -4.04 -5.50
CA HIS A 68 -9.60 -5.37 -5.85
C HIS A 68 -10.52 -6.48 -5.35
N TYR A 69 -10.99 -6.39 -4.10
CA TYR A 69 -11.92 -7.39 -3.55
C TYR A 69 -13.26 -7.40 -4.30
N ASP A 70 -13.79 -6.24 -4.64
CA ASP A 70 -15.01 -6.12 -5.44
C ASP A 70 -14.83 -6.80 -6.80
N GLY A 71 -13.68 -6.57 -7.46
CA GLY A 71 -13.32 -7.25 -8.71
C GLY A 71 -13.23 -8.78 -8.54
N TYR A 72 -12.60 -9.27 -7.47
CA TYR A 72 -12.50 -10.71 -7.22
C TYR A 72 -13.86 -11.35 -6.91
N VAL A 73 -14.76 -10.64 -6.24
CA VAL A 73 -16.14 -11.10 -6.00
C VAL A 73 -16.87 -11.20 -7.33
N GLN A 74 -16.79 -10.18 -8.18
CA GLN A 74 -17.41 -10.17 -9.49
C GLN A 74 -16.90 -11.34 -10.36
N GLU A 75 -15.58 -11.56 -10.40
CA GLU A 75 -14.97 -12.67 -11.15
C GLU A 75 -15.42 -14.05 -10.64
N LYS A 76 -15.57 -14.22 -9.32
CA LYS A 76 -15.91 -15.51 -8.71
C LYS A 76 -17.40 -15.82 -8.71
N THR A 77 -18.26 -14.79 -8.71
CA THR A 77 -19.72 -14.96 -8.55
C THR A 77 -20.50 -14.65 -9.82
N GLY A 78 -19.92 -13.92 -10.77
CA GLY A 78 -20.58 -13.53 -12.03
C GLY A 78 -21.74 -12.54 -11.84
N VAL A 79 -21.88 -11.95 -10.64
CA VAL A 79 -22.88 -10.93 -10.29
C VAL A 79 -22.17 -9.59 -10.07
#